data_AF-A0A6V7KY66-F1
#
_entry.id   AF-A0A6V7KY66-F1
#
_cell.length_a   1.000
_cell.length_b   1.000
_cell.length_c   1.000
_cell.angle_alpha   90.00
_cell.angle_beta   90.00
_cell.angle_gamma   90.00
#
_symmetry.space_group_name_H-M   'P 1'
#
loop_
_entity.id
_entity.type
_entity.pdbx_description
1 polymer ?
#
loop_
_entity_poly.entity_id
_entity_poly.type
_entity_poly.pdbx_seq_one_letter_code
_entity_poly.pdbx_strand_id
1 'polypeptide(L)' 'PKAKAIFVNIFGGIVNCATIAKGITTAAQKLGINKPVIVRLQGTNMEEARKILQESKLPFTMENDLDVAAKKVVAAIKS' A
#
# COMPACT_ATOMS: atom_id res chain seq x y z
N PRO A 1 -11.39 12.27 13.21
CA PRO A 1 -10.25 11.34 13.40
C PRO A 1 -8.94 11.99 12.91
N LYS A 2 -7.81 11.79 13.59
CA LYS A 2 -6.54 12.51 13.30
C LYS A 2 -5.77 11.97 12.08
N ALA A 3 -5.90 10.68 11.76
CA ALA A 3 -5.17 10.08 10.64
C ALA A 3 -5.68 10.57 9.27
N LYS A 4 -4.79 11.13 8.45
CA LYS A 4 -5.11 11.69 7.11
C LYS A 4 -4.73 10.77 5.94
N ALA A 5 -3.67 9.98 6.08
CA ALA A 5 -3.24 8.96 5.12
C ALA A 5 -2.67 7.75 5.86
N ILE A 6 -2.45 6.66 5.12
CA ILE A 6 -1.87 5.43 5.64
C ILE A 6 -0.60 5.12 4.84
N PHE A 7 0.49 4.85 5.53
CA PHE A 7 1.72 4.32 4.91
C PHE A 7 1.97 2.91 5.44
N VAL A 8 1.91 1.92 4.56
CA VAL A 8 2.20 0.52 4.87
C VAL A 8 3.60 0.23 4.34
N ASN A 9 4.55 -0.10 5.22
CA ASN A 9 5.90 -0.49 4.84
C ASN A 9 6.21 -1.87 5.40
N ILE A 10 6.38 -2.86 4.52
CA ILE A 10 6.59 -4.26 4.90
C ILE A 10 7.83 -4.81 4.19
N PHE A 11 8.78 -5.28 4.99
CA PHE A 11 9.90 -6.09 4.54
C PHE A 11 9.58 -7.55 4.79
N GLY A 12 9.15 -8.26 3.76
CA GLY A 12 8.74 -9.66 3.82
C GLY A 12 9.89 -10.66 3.77
N GLY A 13 11.07 -10.27 3.26
CA GLY A 13 12.15 -11.21 2.99
C GLY A 13 11.68 -12.31 2.03
N ILE A 14 11.45 -13.52 2.55
CA ILE A 14 10.91 -14.66 1.78
C ILE A 14 9.38 -14.65 1.62
N VAL A 15 8.66 -13.79 2.35
CA VAL A 15 7.19 -13.74 2.32
C VAL A 15 6.68 -13.28 0.95
N ASN A 16 5.64 -13.97 0.47
CA ASN A 16 4.93 -13.65 -0.75
C ASN A 16 4.15 -12.33 -0.62
N CYS A 17 4.60 -11.30 -1.33
CA CYS A 17 3.98 -9.98 -1.32
C CYS A 17 2.55 -9.98 -1.90
N ALA A 18 2.18 -10.94 -2.75
CA ALA A 18 0.82 -11.06 -3.27
C ALA A 18 -0.19 -11.40 -2.16
N THR A 19 0.20 -12.26 -1.21
CA THR A 19 -0.63 -12.57 -0.03
C THR A 19 -0.83 -11.33 0.83
N ILE A 20 0.23 -10.55 1.04
CA ILE A 20 0.18 -9.29 1.79
C ILE A 20 -0.74 -8.29 1.07
N ALA A 21 -0.59 -8.12 -0.24
CA ALA A 21 -1.43 -7.24 -1.05
C ALA A 21 -2.92 -7.61 -0.96
N LYS A 22 -3.27 -8.90 -1.03
CA LYS A 22 -4.64 -9.41 -0.83
C LYS A 22 -5.18 -9.09 0.55
N GLY A 23 -4.35 -9.21 1.59
CA GLY A 23 -4.72 -8.86 2.95
C GLY A 23 -5.02 -7.36 3.09
N ILE A 24 -4.16 -6.51 2.53
CA ILE A 24 -4.32 -5.05 2.56
C ILE A 24 -5.60 -4.62 1.83
N THR A 25 -5.86 -5.13 0.61
CA THR A 25 -7.06 -4.80 -0.15
C THR A 25 -8.32 -5.27 0.55
N THR A 26 -8.33 -6.50 1.06
CA THR A 26 -9.47 -7.05 1.81
C THR A 26 -9.77 -6.21 3.06
N ALA A 27 -8.75 -5.82 3.82
CA ALA A 27 -8.91 -4.98 5.00
C ALA A 27 -9.45 -3.60 4.63
N ALA A 28 -8.89 -2.97 3.59
CA ALA A 28 -9.31 -1.65 3.14
C ALA A 28 -10.78 -1.63 2.66
N GLN A 29 -11.23 -2.67 1.96
CA GLN A 29 -12.62 -2.82 1.54
C GLN A 29 -13.54 -3.02 2.75
N LYS A 30 -13.22 -3.96 3.65
CA LYS A 30 -14.04 -4.25 4.84
C LYS A 30 -14.18 -3.05 5.78
N LEU A 31 -13.14 -2.24 5.91
CA LEU A 31 -13.10 -1.09 6.80
C LEU A 31 -13.54 0.23 6.11
N GLY A 32 -13.86 0.20 4.82
CA GLY A 32 -14.26 1.40 4.07
C GLY A 32 -13.17 2.47 4.05
N ILE A 33 -11.91 2.08 3.83
CA ILE A 33 -10.79 3.02 3.83
C ILE A 33 -10.82 3.85 2.54
N ASN A 34 -11.23 5.11 2.68
CA ASN A 34 -11.29 6.10 1.60
C ASN A 34 -10.09 7.06 1.58
N LYS A 35 -9.11 6.86 2.47
CA LYS A 35 -7.92 7.71 2.58
C LYS A 35 -6.81 7.20 1.67
N PRO A 36 -5.90 8.07 1.21
CA PRO A 36 -4.73 7.64 0.45
C PRO A 36 -3.91 6.60 1.23
N VAL A 37 -3.57 5.50 0.57
CA VAL A 37 -2.74 4.45 1.14
C VAL A 37 -1.50 4.24 0.28
N ILE A 38 -0.34 4.57 0.82
CA ILE A 38 0.94 4.33 0.18
C ILE A 38 1.45 3.00 0.70
N VAL A 39 1.89 2.12 -0.20
CA VAL A 39 2.31 0.77 0.13
C VAL A 39 3.72 0.55 -0.39
N ARG A 40 4.65 0.21 0.51
CA ARG A 40 5.97 -0.28 0.21
C ARG A 40 6.08 -1.73 0.64
N LEU A 41 6.27 -2.62 -0.33
CA LEU A 41 6.53 -4.03 -0.10
C LEU A 41 7.94 -4.34 -0.57
N GLN A 42 8.64 -5.23 0.13
CA GLN A 42 9.86 -5.87 -0.36
C GLN A 42 9.79 -7.36 -0.06
N GLY A 43 9.97 -8.20 -1.07
CA GLY A 43 9.87 -9.66 -0.96
C GLY A 43 9.67 -10.32 -2.31
N THR A 44 9.02 -11.49 -2.31
CA THR A 44 8.76 -12.28 -3.53
C THR A 44 7.40 -11.92 -4.16
N ASN A 45 7.23 -12.17 -5.46
CA ASN A 45 5.98 -11.91 -6.21
C ASN A 45 5.50 -10.44 -6.17
N MET A 46 6.44 -9.51 -6.31
CA MET A 46 6.17 -8.07 -6.31
C MET A 46 5.25 -7.62 -7.47
N GLU A 47 5.38 -8.23 -8.64
CA GLU A 47 4.53 -7.91 -9.80
C GLU A 47 3.07 -8.29 -9.56
N GLU A 48 2.83 -9.49 -9.01
CA GLU A 48 1.47 -9.94 -8.66
C GLU A 48 0.88 -9.04 -7.57
N ALA A 49 1.67 -8.70 -6.54
CA ALA A 49 1.26 -7.76 -5.51
C ALA A 49 0.82 -6.40 -6.08
N ARG A 50 1.59 -5.86 -7.04
CA ARG A 50 1.27 -4.61 -7.73
C ARG A 50 -0.05 -4.72 -8.50
N LYS A 51 -0.25 -5.82 -9.23
CA LYS A 51 -1.47 -6.09 -9.99
C LYS A 51 -2.69 -6.14 -9.06
N ILE A 52 -2.60 -6.85 -7.94
CA ILE A 52 -3.67 -6.94 -6.93
C ILE A 52 -4.05 -5.56 -6.38
N LEU A 53 -3.06 -4.72 -6.05
CA LEU A 53 -3.32 -3.37 -5.55
C LEU A 53 -3.99 -2.49 -6.61
N GLN A 54 -3.55 -2.56 -7.88
CA GLN A 54 -4.12 -1.79 -8.98
C GLN A 54 -5.56 -2.20 -9.33
N GLU A 55 -5.83 -3.51 -9.36
CA GLU A 55 -7.17 -4.05 -9.69
C GLU A 55 -8.21 -3.74 -8.61
N SER A 56 -7.79 -3.45 -7.38
CA SER A 56 -8.70 -3.15 -6.26
C SER A 56 -9.52 -1.87 -6.42
N LYS A 57 -9.12 -0.97 -7.34
CA LYS A 57 -9.72 0.37 -7.57
C LYS A 57 -9.79 1.24 -6.30
N LEU A 58 -9.01 0.91 -5.28
CA LEU A 58 -8.85 1.68 -4.06
C LEU A 58 -7.70 2.69 -4.21
N PRO A 59 -7.61 3.73 -3.35
CA PRO A 59 -6.60 4.78 -3.44
C PRO A 59 -5.21 4.31 -2.98
N PHE A 60 -4.72 3.20 -3.55
CA PHE A 60 -3.41 2.64 -3.30
C PHE A 60 -2.35 3.22 -4.25
N THR A 61 -1.18 3.53 -3.69
CA THR A 61 0.02 3.84 -4.46
C THR A 61 1.15 2.94 -3.99
N MET A 62 1.69 2.13 -4.90
CA MET A 62 2.84 1.28 -4.58
C MET A 62 4.14 2.00 -4.88
N GLU A 63 5.09 1.96 -3.95
CA GLU A 63 6.44 2.52 -4.11
C GLU A 63 7.48 1.63 -3.42
N ASN A 64 8.60 1.35 -4.10
CA ASN A 64 9.63 0.43 -3.62
C ASN A 64 10.70 1.14 -2.78
N ASP A 65 10.96 2.41 -3.09
CA ASP A 65 11.93 3.23 -2.37
C ASP A 65 11.30 3.87 -1.12
N LEU A 66 12.01 3.82 0.01
CA LEU A 66 11.48 4.34 1.28
C LEU A 66 11.31 5.85 1.26
N ASP A 67 12.30 6.58 0.74
CA ASP A 67 12.31 8.04 0.75
C ASP A 67 11.25 8.58 -0.21
N VAL A 68 11.10 7.95 -1.37
CA VAL A 68 10.04 8.28 -2.33
C VAL A 68 8.66 7.96 -1.75
N ALA A 69 8.50 6.81 -1.07
CA ALA A 69 7.22 6.45 -0.45
C ALA A 69 6.83 7.43 0.66
N ALA A 70 7.79 7.84 1.49
CA ALA A 70 7.59 8.83 2.54
C ALA A 70 7.20 10.20 1.95
N LYS A 71 7.89 10.65 0.90
CA LYS A 71 7.52 11.89 0.19
C LYS A 71 6.12 11.83 -0.39
N LYS A 72 5.73 10.68 -0.96
CA LYS A 72 4.38 10.46 -1.53
C LYS A 72 3.28 10.51 -0.47
N VAL A 73 3.48 9.90 0.71
CA VAL A 73 2.46 9.95 1.77
C VAL A 73 2.26 11.38 2.28
N VAL A 74 3.33 12.16 2.40
CA VAL A 74 3.27 13.57 2.81
C VAL A 74 2.61 14.43 1.73
N ALA A 75 2.87 14.16 0.45
CA ALA A 75 2.20 14.87 -0.65
C ALA A 75 0.69 14.56 -0.65
N ALA A 76 0.30 13.29 -0.43
CA ALA A 76 -1.10 12.86 -0.45
C ALA A 76 -1.98 13.47 0.66
N ILE A 77 -1.39 14.06 1.71
CA ILE A 77 -2.14 14.76 2.79
C ILE A 77 -2.15 16.28 2.64
N LYS A 78 -1.38 16.83 1.70
CA LYS A 78 -1.29 18.27 1.43
C LYS A 78 -2.24 18.73 0.33
N SER A 79 -2.77 17.78 -0.44
CA SER A 79 -3.76 17.97 -1.50
C SER A 79 -5.18 18.07 -0.96
#